data_AF-A0A850DVE6-F1
#
_entry.id   AF-A0A850DVE6-F1
#
_cell.length_a   1.000
_cell.length_b   1.000
_cell.length_c   1.000
_cell.angle_alpha   90.00
_cell.angle_beta   90.00
_cell.angle_gamma   90.00
#
_symmetry.space_group_name_H-M   'P 1'
#
loop_
_entity.id
_entity.type
_entity.pdbx_description
1 polymer ?
#
loop_
_entity_poly.entity_id
_entity_poly.type
_entity_poly.pdbx_seq_one_letter_code
_entity_poly.pdbx_strand_id
1 'polypeptide(L)'
;MTVVVGITGGISAYKAVGVVRDLVKRGHDVHVVPTEGALRFVGLPTLEALSRNPVTTSVWDDVSEVRHVALGRRADLVVVAPATADSIARMAAGLAGDLLGTTLLATEAPVVLAPAMHPQMWEHPATVANVRTLEGRGVHLVGPVVGALTGDDAGIGRMAEPEEIVRSALAVVAEPGTGSGTSTGTGTGNGTGSRTGTSTEPDHTTDAGRAAGRGASLQAGPGPGPGARGEQGDLAGVRVVVSAGGTREPFDPVRFVGNRSSGRQGVAIAADAARRGAVVTLVAANVDGGLTAGLDATVVPVGSAQELADAVHAAAVEADVVVMTAAVADYRPAEVREAKLKKDDQGDRMTLELVRNPDVLADLVAARRTGQIIVGFAAETEPDREARLALGRAKNARKPADLLVVNHVGWSSGFEREENAIEVLVPGGHVVRETSGTKAEVAAAVLDLVATALT
;
A
#
# COMPACT_ATOMS: atom_id res chain seq x y z
N MET A 1 -21.71 21.14 20.88
CA MET A 1 -21.89 21.13 19.42
C MET A 1 -21.82 19.71 18.93
N THR A 2 -22.67 19.37 17.99
CA THR A 2 -22.64 18.12 17.23
C THR A 2 -21.74 18.34 16.01
N VAL A 3 -20.67 17.55 15.92
CA VAL A 3 -19.68 17.64 14.84
C VAL A 3 -19.71 16.36 14.03
N VAL A 4 -19.93 16.48 12.72
CA VAL A 4 -19.80 15.35 11.81
C VAL A 4 -18.36 15.29 11.30
N VAL A 5 -17.70 14.14 11.45
CA VAL A 5 -16.36 13.90 10.92
C VAL A 5 -16.45 12.92 9.76
N GLY A 6 -16.36 13.45 8.55
CA GLY A 6 -16.23 12.67 7.32
C GLY A 6 -14.82 12.14 7.14
N ILE A 7 -14.66 10.84 6.86
CA ILE A 7 -13.33 10.25 6.60
C ILE A 7 -13.34 9.62 5.20
N THR A 8 -12.43 10.05 4.34
CA THR A 8 -12.34 9.56 2.96
C THR A 8 -11.14 8.62 2.76
N GLY A 9 -11.18 7.79 1.71
CA GLY A 9 -10.21 6.73 1.48
C GLY A 9 -8.84 7.20 0.99
N GLY A 10 -8.01 7.70 1.89
CA GLY A 10 -6.60 8.03 1.63
C GLY A 10 -5.69 7.61 2.78
N ILE A 11 -4.39 7.50 2.52
CA ILE A 11 -3.41 7.03 3.52
C ILE A 11 -3.46 7.82 4.83
N SER A 12 -3.77 9.12 4.78
CA SER A 12 -3.88 9.96 5.98
C SER A 12 -5.15 9.72 6.81
N ALA A 13 -6.00 8.74 6.48
CA ALA A 13 -7.17 8.38 7.28
C ALA A 13 -6.84 8.03 8.73
N TYR A 14 -5.66 7.46 9.00
CA TYR A 14 -5.21 7.21 10.38
C TYR A 14 -5.06 8.52 11.19
N LYS A 15 -4.72 9.65 10.55
CA LYS A 15 -4.64 10.96 11.23
C LYS A 15 -6.01 11.48 11.65
N ALA A 16 -7.08 11.09 10.95
CA ALA A 16 -8.45 11.44 11.29
C ALA A 16 -8.86 10.92 12.67
N VAL A 17 -8.27 9.80 13.12
CA VAL A 17 -8.42 9.27 14.49
C VAL A 17 -8.00 10.33 15.53
N GLY A 18 -6.93 11.07 15.24
CA GLY A 18 -6.48 12.21 16.06
C GLY A 18 -7.53 13.32 16.10
N VAL A 19 -8.11 13.68 14.96
CA VAL A 19 -9.16 14.71 14.84
C VAL A 19 -10.39 14.32 15.67
N VAL A 20 -10.90 13.09 15.50
CA VAL A 20 -12.06 12.57 16.25
C VAL A 20 -11.78 12.60 17.75
N ARG A 21 -10.65 12.03 18.19
CA ARG A 21 -10.28 11.99 19.61
C ARG A 21 -10.18 13.38 20.22
N ASP A 22 -9.61 14.33 19.49
CA ASP A 22 -9.34 15.67 19.99
C ASP A 22 -10.62 16.52 20.07
N LEU A 23 -11.56 16.34 19.16
CA LEU A 23 -12.92 16.91 19.26
C LEU A 23 -13.70 16.32 20.45
N VAL A 24 -13.68 15.00 20.63
CA VAL A 24 -14.35 14.34 21.77
C VAL A 24 -13.75 14.80 23.10
N LYS A 25 -12.43 14.94 23.19
CA LYS A 25 -11.74 15.46 24.39
C LYS A 25 -12.16 16.87 24.76
N ARG A 26 -12.54 17.70 23.78
CA ARG A 26 -13.08 19.05 23.99
C ARG A 26 -14.58 19.07 24.31
N GLY A 27 -15.22 17.90 24.43
CA GLY A 27 -16.62 17.77 24.84
C GLY A 27 -17.62 17.92 23.70
N HIS A 28 -17.19 17.83 22.44
CA HIS A 28 -18.10 17.80 21.30
C HIS A 28 -18.75 16.41 21.15
N ASP A 29 -20.01 16.39 20.69
CA ASP A 29 -20.69 15.15 20.28
C ASP A 29 -20.27 14.84 18.83
N VAL A 30 -19.52 13.75 18.63
CA VAL A 30 -18.85 13.49 17.35
C VAL A 30 -19.52 12.31 16.64
N HIS A 31 -20.00 12.54 15.42
CA HIS A 31 -20.58 11.50 14.56
C HIS A 31 -19.64 11.26 13.39
N VAL A 32 -19.08 10.05 13.30
CA VAL A 32 -18.12 9.72 12.24
C VAL A 32 -18.83 9.10 11.05
N VAL A 33 -18.58 9.65 9.85
CA VAL A 33 -19.15 9.17 8.60
C VAL A 33 -18.01 8.80 7.65
N PRO A 34 -17.50 7.56 7.71
CA PRO A 34 -16.46 7.11 6.79
C PRO A 34 -17.07 6.79 5.42
N THR A 35 -16.24 6.88 4.38
CA THR A 35 -16.49 6.20 3.10
C THR A 35 -16.07 4.73 3.20
N GLU A 36 -16.54 3.86 2.30
CA GLU A 36 -16.04 2.47 2.22
C GLU A 36 -14.52 2.41 2.05
N GLY A 37 -13.95 3.34 1.27
CA GLY A 37 -12.51 3.47 1.09
C GLY A 37 -11.78 3.78 2.40
N ALA A 38 -12.35 4.63 3.27
CA ALA A 38 -11.75 4.94 4.56
C ALA A 38 -11.68 3.73 5.49
N LEU A 39 -12.67 2.84 5.44
CA LEU A 39 -12.70 1.62 6.25
C LEU A 39 -11.60 0.61 5.89
N ARG A 40 -10.93 0.79 4.74
CA ARG A 40 -9.73 0.01 4.37
C ARG A 40 -8.46 0.50 5.10
N PHE A 41 -8.47 1.71 5.64
CA PHE A 41 -7.35 2.31 6.36
C PHE A 41 -7.58 2.36 7.88
N VAL A 42 -8.80 2.62 8.32
CA VAL A 42 -9.16 2.69 9.74
C VAL A 42 -10.43 1.90 9.99
N GLY A 43 -10.37 0.91 10.89
CA GLY A 43 -11.49 0.01 11.16
C GLY A 43 -12.63 0.66 11.94
N LEU A 44 -13.85 0.18 11.70
CA LEU A 44 -15.07 0.57 12.42
C LEU A 44 -14.92 0.57 13.95
N PRO A 45 -14.34 -0.46 14.60
CA PRO A 45 -14.25 -0.47 16.07
C PRO A 45 -13.47 0.71 16.65
N THR A 46 -12.45 1.21 15.94
CA THR A 46 -11.70 2.39 16.37
C THR A 46 -12.55 3.65 16.32
N LEU A 47 -13.33 3.81 15.24
CA LEU A 47 -14.17 4.99 15.02
C LEU A 47 -15.34 5.02 16.01
N GLU A 48 -16.01 3.88 16.24
CA GLU A 48 -17.10 3.77 17.22
C GLU A 48 -16.59 3.99 18.65
N ALA A 49 -15.49 3.35 19.04
CA ALA A 49 -14.96 3.48 20.40
C ALA A 49 -14.54 4.91 20.75
N LEU A 50 -13.96 5.64 19.78
CA LEU A 50 -13.50 7.01 20.01
C LEU A 50 -14.65 8.03 19.95
N SER A 51 -15.54 7.90 18.97
CA SER A 51 -16.67 8.82 18.81
C SER A 51 -17.77 8.59 19.85
N ARG A 52 -17.87 7.37 20.38
CA ARG A 52 -18.95 6.89 21.27
C ARG A 52 -20.33 6.90 20.60
N ASN A 53 -20.35 6.92 19.28
CA ASN A 53 -21.55 6.88 18.45
C ASN A 53 -21.45 5.73 17.43
N PRO A 54 -22.59 5.18 16.95
CA PRO A 54 -22.60 4.21 15.87
C PRO A 54 -21.94 4.76 14.59
N VAL A 55 -21.23 3.91 13.86
CA VAL A 55 -20.55 4.31 12.61
C VAL A 55 -20.97 3.40 11.48
N THR A 56 -21.43 3.98 10.37
CA THR A 56 -21.79 3.25 9.15
C THR A 56 -21.41 4.06 7.90
N THR A 57 -21.20 3.37 6.79
CA THR A 57 -21.01 3.95 5.45
C THR A 57 -22.32 3.98 4.64
N SER A 58 -23.33 3.23 5.09
CA SER A 58 -24.54 2.92 4.33
C SER A 58 -25.62 3.98 4.54
N VAL A 59 -26.18 4.47 3.44
CA VAL A 59 -27.39 5.31 3.44
C VAL A 59 -28.67 4.52 3.77
N TRP A 60 -28.57 3.19 3.74
CA TRP A 60 -29.69 2.25 3.92
C TRP A 60 -29.81 1.73 5.36
N ASP A 61 -28.92 2.15 6.24
CA ASP A 61 -28.97 1.79 7.66
C ASP A 61 -29.79 2.85 8.41
N ASP A 62 -30.60 2.41 9.37
CA ASP A 62 -31.44 3.28 10.20
C ASP A 62 -32.33 4.24 9.38
N VAL A 63 -32.91 3.75 8.27
CA VAL A 63 -33.77 4.52 7.34
C VAL A 63 -34.95 5.18 8.07
N SER A 64 -35.46 4.57 9.13
CA SER A 64 -36.52 5.14 9.97
C SER A 64 -36.14 6.49 10.61
N GLU A 65 -34.85 6.74 10.80
CA GLU A 65 -34.32 8.02 11.32
C GLU A 65 -33.97 9.01 10.20
N VAL A 66 -34.06 8.60 8.93
CA VAL A 66 -33.61 9.37 7.75
C VAL A 66 -32.19 9.91 7.99
N ARG A 67 -31.29 9.02 8.42
CA ARG A 67 -29.99 9.37 9.00
C ARG A 67 -29.15 10.33 8.16
N HIS A 68 -29.13 10.18 6.83
CA HIS A 68 -28.36 11.05 5.93
C HIS A 68 -28.82 12.53 5.97
N VAL A 69 -30.12 12.79 6.12
CA VAL A 69 -30.65 14.15 6.32
C VAL A 69 -30.50 14.57 7.78
N ALA A 70 -30.78 13.65 8.71
CA ALA A 70 -30.76 13.94 10.14
C ALA A 70 -29.36 14.33 10.63
N LEU A 71 -28.31 13.64 10.19
CA LEU A 71 -26.92 13.98 10.50
C LEU A 71 -26.54 15.35 9.91
N GLY A 72 -26.87 15.60 8.65
CA GLY A 72 -26.56 16.87 7.99
C GLY A 72 -27.22 18.07 8.68
N ARG A 73 -28.49 17.93 9.09
CA ARG A 73 -29.24 18.99 9.78
C ARG A 73 -28.87 19.18 11.25
N ARG A 74 -28.41 18.13 11.93
CA ARG A 74 -27.98 18.20 13.34
C ARG A 74 -26.56 18.71 13.50
N ALA A 75 -25.74 18.63 12.45
CA ALA A 75 -24.37 19.11 12.50
C ALA A 75 -24.35 20.63 12.77
N ASP A 76 -23.53 21.05 13.73
CA ASP A 76 -23.12 22.45 13.89
C ASP A 76 -21.84 22.73 13.08
N LEU A 77 -21.11 21.68 12.70
CA LEU A 77 -19.86 21.71 11.94
C LEU A 77 -19.66 20.36 11.23
N VAL A 78 -19.18 20.39 9.99
CA VAL A 78 -18.71 19.19 9.28
C VAL A 78 -17.22 19.31 8.97
N VAL A 79 -16.43 18.31 9.36
CA VAL A 79 -15.00 18.22 9.04
C VAL A 79 -14.76 16.99 8.18
N VAL A 80 -14.16 17.15 7.00
CA VAL A 80 -13.76 16.02 6.15
C VAL A 80 -12.24 15.89 6.17
N ALA A 81 -11.75 14.81 6.77
CA ALA A 81 -10.35 14.62 7.08
C ALA A 81 -9.96 13.12 6.99
N PRO A 82 -9.06 12.72 6.08
CA PRO A 82 -8.65 13.48 4.91
C PRO A 82 -9.81 13.71 3.94
N ALA A 83 -9.69 14.74 3.10
CA ALA A 83 -10.49 14.93 1.89
C ALA A 83 -9.65 14.54 0.66
N THR A 84 -9.93 13.38 0.05
CA THR A 84 -9.26 12.92 -1.16
C THR A 84 -9.69 13.75 -2.39
N ALA A 85 -8.87 13.74 -3.45
CA ALA A 85 -9.20 14.40 -4.72
C ALA A 85 -10.57 13.95 -5.28
N ASP A 86 -10.85 12.65 -5.17
CA ASP A 86 -12.10 12.02 -5.58
C ASP A 86 -13.31 12.53 -4.78
N SER A 87 -13.18 12.68 -3.46
CA SER A 87 -14.25 13.23 -2.61
C SER A 87 -14.47 14.72 -2.86
N ILE A 88 -13.39 15.48 -3.08
CA ILE A 88 -13.44 16.89 -3.49
C ILE A 88 -14.14 17.04 -4.83
N ALA A 89 -13.83 16.18 -5.81
CA ALA A 89 -14.48 16.19 -7.13
C ALA A 89 -15.97 15.89 -7.04
N ARG A 90 -16.36 14.84 -6.29
CA ARG A 90 -17.77 14.52 -6.06
C ARG A 90 -18.51 15.67 -5.38
N MET A 91 -17.94 16.26 -4.35
CA MET A 91 -18.54 17.39 -3.63
C MET A 91 -18.72 18.60 -4.56
N ALA A 92 -17.71 18.92 -5.38
CA ALA A 92 -17.80 20.02 -6.35
C ALA A 92 -18.89 19.78 -7.40
N ALA A 93 -19.04 18.52 -7.85
CA ALA A 93 -20.08 18.12 -8.80
C ALA A 93 -21.48 17.93 -8.18
N GLY A 94 -21.60 17.91 -6.84
CA GLY A 94 -22.86 17.62 -6.15
C GLY A 94 -23.27 16.14 -6.23
N LEU A 95 -22.30 15.23 -6.35
CA LEU A 95 -22.55 13.78 -6.39
C LEU A 95 -22.60 13.21 -4.96
N ALA A 96 -23.69 12.52 -4.64
CA ALA A 96 -23.96 11.95 -3.32
C ALA A 96 -24.27 10.45 -3.40
N GLY A 97 -23.28 9.66 -3.81
CA GLY A 97 -23.40 8.21 -3.97
C GLY A 97 -23.29 7.41 -2.67
N ASP A 98 -22.94 8.04 -1.56
CA ASP A 98 -22.72 7.41 -0.25
C ASP A 98 -23.27 8.27 0.91
N LEU A 99 -23.15 7.77 2.14
CA LEU A 99 -23.66 8.47 3.32
C LEU A 99 -22.95 9.81 3.55
N LEU A 100 -21.65 9.89 3.28
CA LEU A 100 -20.90 11.12 3.45
C LEU A 100 -21.36 12.20 2.45
N GLY A 101 -21.46 11.86 1.16
CA GLY A 101 -21.89 12.76 0.12
C GLY A 101 -23.33 13.25 0.31
N THR A 102 -24.24 12.35 0.72
CA THR A 102 -25.63 12.74 1.04
C THR A 102 -25.70 13.66 2.26
N THR A 103 -24.90 13.38 3.31
CA THR A 103 -24.81 14.25 4.50
C THR A 103 -24.26 15.63 4.14
N LEU A 104 -23.24 15.71 3.27
CA LEU A 104 -22.64 16.97 2.81
C LEU A 104 -23.61 17.81 1.96
N LEU A 105 -24.50 17.19 1.18
CA LEU A 105 -25.54 17.93 0.46
C LEU A 105 -26.69 18.40 1.37
N ALA A 106 -26.93 17.69 2.46
CA ALA A 106 -28.05 17.97 3.37
C ALA A 106 -27.70 18.97 4.48
N THR A 107 -26.42 19.29 4.68
CA THR A 107 -25.97 20.16 5.78
C THR A 107 -26.05 21.65 5.41
N GLU A 108 -26.45 22.45 6.39
CA GLU A 108 -26.35 23.92 6.35
C GLU A 108 -25.19 24.43 7.23
N ALA A 109 -24.51 23.52 7.93
CA ALA A 109 -23.39 23.84 8.79
C ALA A 109 -22.15 24.22 7.97
N PRO A 110 -21.22 25.00 8.54
CA PRO A 110 -19.92 25.22 7.92
C PRO A 110 -19.20 23.89 7.66
N VAL A 111 -18.60 23.78 6.47
CA VAL A 111 -17.84 22.59 6.06
C VAL A 111 -16.36 22.93 5.97
N VAL A 112 -15.53 22.11 6.60
CA VAL A 112 -14.08 22.23 6.63
C VAL A 112 -13.47 20.99 6.00
N LEU A 113 -12.64 21.16 4.97
CA LEU A 113 -11.92 20.08 4.31
C LEU A 113 -10.43 20.14 4.70
N ALA A 114 -9.86 18.99 5.00
CA ALA A 114 -8.41 18.81 5.16
C ALA A 114 -7.89 17.93 4.01
N PRO A 115 -7.46 18.53 2.88
CA PRO A 115 -7.05 17.76 1.71
C PRO A 115 -5.83 16.89 1.99
N ALA A 116 -5.79 15.72 1.39
CA ALA A 116 -4.63 14.84 1.44
C ALA A 116 -4.51 14.03 0.14
N MET A 117 -3.42 14.25 -0.61
CA MET A 117 -3.14 13.56 -1.87
C MET A 117 -1.69 13.81 -2.31
N HIS A 118 -1.25 13.09 -3.33
CA HIS A 118 0.06 13.30 -3.94
C HIS A 118 0.15 14.71 -4.62
N PRO A 119 1.32 15.38 -4.69
CA PRO A 119 1.50 16.69 -5.31
C PRO A 119 0.92 16.78 -6.72
N GLN A 120 1.21 15.80 -7.58
CA GLN A 120 0.66 15.70 -8.94
C GLN A 120 -0.87 15.70 -8.96
N MET A 121 -1.52 15.09 -7.95
CA MET A 121 -2.98 15.11 -7.84
C MET A 121 -3.49 16.46 -7.32
N TRP A 122 -2.76 17.07 -6.39
CA TRP A 122 -3.11 18.39 -5.82
C TRP A 122 -3.01 19.49 -6.87
N GLU A 123 -1.93 19.49 -7.65
CA GLU A 123 -1.63 20.47 -8.69
C GLU A 123 -2.42 20.22 -9.98
N HIS A 124 -3.07 19.06 -10.09
CA HIS A 124 -3.88 18.74 -11.27
C HIS A 124 -4.97 19.81 -11.49
N PRO A 125 -5.13 20.35 -12.72
CA PRO A 125 -6.07 21.44 -12.99
C PRO A 125 -7.50 21.16 -12.54
N ALA A 126 -7.96 19.92 -12.63
CA ALA A 126 -9.29 19.53 -12.16
C ALA A 126 -9.43 19.66 -10.63
N THR A 127 -8.43 19.24 -9.85
CA THR A 127 -8.44 19.35 -8.40
C THR A 127 -8.44 20.82 -7.98
N VAL A 128 -7.57 21.62 -8.60
CA VAL A 128 -7.49 23.06 -8.36
C VAL A 128 -8.82 23.76 -8.69
N ALA A 129 -9.47 23.40 -9.80
CA ALA A 129 -10.78 23.94 -10.17
C ALA A 129 -11.89 23.53 -9.18
N ASN A 130 -11.88 22.27 -8.74
CA ASN A 130 -12.85 21.77 -7.76
C ASN A 130 -12.67 22.46 -6.40
N VAL A 131 -11.43 22.61 -5.94
CA VAL A 131 -11.08 23.36 -4.72
C VAL A 131 -11.62 24.79 -4.79
N ARG A 132 -11.32 25.53 -5.86
CA ARG A 132 -11.83 26.89 -6.05
C ARG A 132 -13.36 26.94 -6.08
N THR A 133 -13.99 25.94 -6.69
CA THR A 133 -15.45 25.84 -6.73
C THR A 133 -16.03 25.67 -5.32
N LEU A 134 -15.42 24.83 -4.49
CA LEU A 134 -15.86 24.59 -3.12
C LEU A 134 -15.62 25.80 -2.21
N GLU A 135 -14.46 26.45 -2.31
CA GLU A 135 -14.18 27.70 -1.61
C GLU A 135 -15.20 28.79 -1.98
N GLY A 136 -15.53 28.92 -3.27
CA GLY A 136 -16.58 29.82 -3.75
C GLY A 136 -17.99 29.48 -3.25
N ARG A 137 -18.21 28.27 -2.74
CA ARG A 137 -19.45 27.82 -2.08
C ARG A 137 -19.39 27.93 -0.55
N GLY A 138 -18.34 28.55 0.01
CA GLY A 138 -18.19 28.74 1.45
C GLY A 138 -17.56 27.55 2.19
N VAL A 139 -16.93 26.62 1.48
CA VAL A 139 -16.19 25.51 2.10
C VAL A 139 -14.80 26.00 2.52
N HIS A 140 -14.42 25.73 3.76
CA HIS A 140 -13.13 26.13 4.33
C HIS A 140 -12.08 25.04 4.12
N LEU A 141 -10.83 25.42 3.83
CA LEU A 141 -9.72 24.48 3.64
C LEU A 141 -8.68 24.61 4.75
N VAL A 142 -8.15 23.48 5.19
CA VAL A 142 -7.02 23.40 6.12
C VAL A 142 -5.92 22.56 5.47
N GLY A 143 -4.87 23.25 5.02
CA GLY A 143 -3.84 22.64 4.18
C GLY A 143 -4.30 22.41 2.74
N PRO A 144 -3.66 21.49 2.00
CA PRO A 144 -2.59 20.60 2.46
C PRO A 144 -1.30 21.37 2.78
N VAL A 145 -0.39 20.71 3.48
CA VAL A 145 0.93 21.25 3.84
C VAL A 145 2.04 20.60 3.01
N VAL A 146 3.19 21.26 2.94
CA VAL A 146 4.40 20.68 2.37
C VAL A 146 5.02 19.73 3.41
N GLY A 147 5.42 18.54 2.98
CA GLY A 147 6.17 17.63 3.84
C GLY A 147 6.45 16.30 3.16
N ALA A 148 7.03 15.37 3.91
CA ALA A 148 7.21 14.00 3.46
C ALA A 148 5.84 13.33 3.22
N LEU A 149 5.73 12.64 2.08
CA LEU A 149 4.58 11.87 1.66
C LEU A 149 4.90 10.38 1.79
N THR A 150 4.10 9.52 1.19
CA THR A 150 4.39 8.07 1.16
C THR A 150 5.60 7.80 0.26
N GLY A 151 6.60 7.09 0.78
CA GLY A 151 7.85 6.80 0.05
C GLY A 151 8.92 7.88 0.29
N ASP A 152 9.78 8.11 -0.70
CA ASP A 152 10.84 9.12 -0.66
C ASP A 152 10.37 10.51 -1.16
N ASP A 153 9.12 10.62 -1.59
CA ASP A 153 8.56 11.85 -2.14
C ASP A 153 8.27 12.89 -1.06
N ALA A 154 8.62 14.15 -1.34
CA ALA A 154 8.30 15.30 -0.51
C ALA A 154 7.70 16.42 -1.35
N GLY A 155 6.64 17.05 -0.85
CA GLY A 155 5.97 18.12 -1.58
C GLY A 155 4.67 18.56 -0.94
N ILE A 156 3.95 19.44 -1.62
CA ILE A 156 2.59 19.86 -1.23
C ILE A 156 1.62 18.68 -1.36
N GLY A 157 0.66 18.56 -0.44
CA GLY A 157 -0.36 17.51 -0.53
C GLY A 157 -0.51 16.66 0.73
N ARG A 158 0.41 16.82 1.70
CA ARG A 158 0.31 16.18 3.01
C ARG A 158 -0.86 16.77 3.80
N MET A 159 -1.67 15.93 4.43
CA MET A 159 -2.72 16.39 5.34
C MET A 159 -2.11 17.19 6.49
N ALA A 160 -2.71 18.34 6.81
CA ALA A 160 -2.36 19.12 8.00
C ALA A 160 -2.45 18.27 9.28
N GLU A 161 -1.74 18.67 10.34
CA GLU A 161 -1.76 17.88 11.58
C GLU A 161 -3.14 17.96 12.26
N PRO A 162 -3.57 16.89 12.96
CA PRO A 162 -4.90 16.82 13.57
C PRO A 162 -5.25 18.02 14.46
N GLU A 163 -4.30 18.47 15.28
CA GLU A 163 -4.48 19.62 16.17
C GLU A 163 -4.75 20.91 15.39
N GLU A 164 -4.12 21.07 14.23
CA GLU A 164 -4.34 22.21 13.34
C GLU A 164 -5.69 22.18 12.65
N ILE A 165 -6.12 20.99 12.21
CA ILE A 165 -7.45 20.79 11.62
C ILE A 165 -8.53 21.12 12.65
N VAL A 166 -8.42 20.59 13.87
CA VAL A 166 -9.42 20.84 14.92
C VAL A 166 -9.46 22.31 15.31
N ARG A 167 -8.29 22.94 15.52
CA ARG A 167 -8.22 24.37 15.83
C ARG A 167 -8.87 25.23 14.75
N SER A 168 -8.53 24.99 13.48
CA SER A 168 -9.06 25.79 12.36
C SER A 168 -10.55 25.54 12.17
N ALA A 169 -11.02 24.30 12.31
CA ALA A 169 -12.42 23.97 12.18
C ALA A 169 -13.30 24.59 13.28
N LEU A 170 -12.80 24.62 14.53
CA LEU A 170 -13.49 25.28 15.63
C LEU A 170 -13.48 26.81 15.51
N ALA A 171 -12.48 27.39 14.84
CA ALA A 171 -12.45 28.83 14.58
C ALA A 171 -13.57 29.25 13.61
N VAL A 172 -13.87 28.43 12.60
CA VAL A 172 -14.93 28.70 11.62
C VAL A 172 -16.30 28.88 12.27
N VAL A 173 -16.60 28.13 13.33
CA VAL A 173 -17.87 28.28 14.09
C VAL A 173 -17.81 29.33 15.19
N ALA A 174 -16.62 29.79 15.56
CA ALA A 174 -16.43 30.82 16.57
C ALA A 174 -16.52 32.24 16.01
N GLU A 175 -16.38 32.42 14.68
CA GLU A 175 -16.59 33.71 14.04
C GLU A 175 -18.10 33.97 13.83
N PRO A 176 -18.71 34.97 14.53
CA PRO A 176 -20.08 35.35 14.26
C PRO A 176 -20.18 35.89 12.83
N GLY A 177 -21.08 35.29 12.03
CA GLY A 177 -21.24 35.54 10.61
C GLY A 177 -21.20 37.03 10.24
N THR A 178 -20.25 37.39 9.38
CA THR A 178 -20.38 38.59 8.56
C THR A 178 -21.40 38.31 7.48
N GLY A 179 -22.65 38.64 7.81
CA GLY A 179 -23.74 38.70 6.87
C GLY A 179 -23.37 39.53 5.64
N SER A 180 -23.97 39.12 4.52
CA SER A 180 -24.04 39.84 3.26
C SER A 180 -24.41 41.31 3.46
N GLY A 181 -23.39 42.17 3.52
CA GLY A 181 -23.50 43.62 3.49
C GLY A 181 -23.11 44.15 2.11
N THR A 182 -24.13 44.38 1.28
CA THR A 182 -24.22 45.41 0.23
C THR A 182 -22.92 46.15 -0.14
N SER A 183 -22.34 45.85 -1.32
CA SER A 183 -21.52 46.83 -2.05
C SER A 183 -22.35 47.46 -3.18
N THR A 184 -22.83 48.66 -2.87
CA THR A 184 -23.28 49.67 -3.82
C THR A 184 -22.12 50.07 -4.73
N GLY A 185 -22.40 50.23 -6.03
CA GLY A 185 -21.40 50.37 -7.07
C GLY A 185 -20.65 51.70 -7.17
N THR A 186 -19.75 51.71 -8.15
CA THR A 186 -19.11 52.81 -8.91
C THR A 186 -17.93 52.12 -9.62
N GLY A 187 -17.55 52.35 -10.88
CA GLY A 187 -17.92 53.29 -11.92
C GLY A 187 -16.89 53.05 -13.04
N THR A 188 -17.36 53.11 -14.28
CA THR A 188 -16.65 52.95 -15.55
C THR A 188 -15.39 53.82 -15.71
N GLY A 189 -14.40 53.33 -16.46
CA GLY A 189 -13.26 54.11 -16.96
C GLY A 189 -12.54 53.43 -18.12
N ASN A 190 -12.88 53.86 -19.33
CA ASN A 190 -12.39 53.43 -20.64
C ASN A 190 -10.95 53.95 -20.91
N GLY A 191 -10.16 53.27 -21.75
CA GLY A 191 -8.85 53.77 -22.17
C GLY A 191 -8.16 52.93 -23.24
N THR A 192 -8.44 53.24 -24.50
CA THR A 192 -7.91 52.68 -25.74
C THR A 192 -6.45 53.06 -26.02
N GLY A 193 -5.72 52.22 -26.77
CA GLY A 193 -4.38 52.57 -27.27
C GLY A 193 -3.75 51.52 -28.19
N SER A 194 -4.11 51.57 -29.48
CA SER A 194 -3.55 50.81 -30.60
C SER A 194 -2.16 51.31 -31.06
N ARG A 195 -1.32 50.39 -31.58
CA ARG A 195 -0.42 50.51 -32.78
C ARG A 195 0.54 49.30 -32.84
N THR A 196 0.37 48.30 -33.73
CA THR A 196 0.84 48.17 -35.15
C THR A 196 2.37 48.17 -35.37
N GLY A 197 2.87 47.15 -36.09
CA GLY A 197 4.17 47.15 -36.78
C GLY A 197 4.86 45.77 -36.79
N THR A 198 4.52 44.86 -37.72
CA THR A 198 5.25 44.54 -38.98
C THR A 198 6.48 43.62 -38.84
N SER A 199 6.26 42.34 -39.17
CA SER A 199 6.98 41.49 -40.15
C SER A 199 8.47 41.69 -40.43
N THR A 200 9.27 40.62 -40.31
CA THR A 200 10.05 40.02 -41.42
C THR A 200 10.73 38.70 -41.00
N GLU A 201 10.52 37.64 -41.78
CA GLU A 201 11.47 36.52 -41.93
C GLU A 201 12.62 36.93 -42.88
N PRO A 202 13.70 36.14 -43.02
CA PRO A 202 13.65 35.11 -44.06
C PRO A 202 14.32 33.75 -43.73
N ASP A 203 13.84 32.80 -44.53
CA ASP A 203 14.21 31.43 -44.84
C ASP A 203 15.69 31.21 -45.24
N HIS A 204 16.20 29.98 -45.04
CA HIS A 204 16.95 29.23 -46.06
C HIS A 204 17.35 27.80 -45.61
N THR A 205 16.74 26.85 -46.30
CA THR A 205 17.07 25.45 -46.63
C THR A 205 18.54 25.17 -47.02
N THR A 206 19.14 24.00 -46.72
CA THR A 206 19.31 22.77 -47.56
C THR A 206 20.59 22.06 -47.05
N ASP A 207 20.97 20.81 -47.30
CA ASP A 207 20.40 19.53 -47.75
C ASP A 207 21.52 18.47 -47.59
N ALA A 208 21.13 17.21 -47.40
CA ALA A 208 21.76 15.92 -47.71
C ALA A 208 23.28 15.65 -47.62
N GLY A 209 23.59 14.46 -47.08
CA GLY A 209 24.72 13.66 -47.60
C GLY A 209 25.26 12.52 -46.72
N ARG A 210 24.67 11.32 -46.88
CA ARG A 210 25.27 9.94 -46.91
C ARG A 210 26.78 9.79 -46.63
N ALA A 211 27.34 8.68 -46.12
CA ALA A 211 26.93 7.31 -45.83
C ALA A 211 28.11 6.63 -45.06
N ALA A 212 27.80 5.80 -44.06
CA ALA A 212 28.07 4.35 -43.98
C ALA A 212 29.54 3.86 -43.83
N GLY A 213 29.78 3.13 -42.72
CA GLY A 213 30.27 1.76 -42.82
C GLY A 213 31.49 1.33 -41.99
N ARG A 214 31.24 0.31 -41.13
CA ARG A 214 32.17 -0.76 -40.64
C ARG A 214 33.12 -0.33 -39.51
N GLY A 215 33.37 -1.08 -38.43
CA GLY A 215 33.06 -2.43 -38.00
C GLY A 215 34.18 -2.91 -37.05
N ALA A 216 33.85 -3.81 -36.09
CA ALA A 216 34.72 -4.48 -35.10
C ALA A 216 35.16 -3.61 -33.89
N SER A 217 35.22 -4.08 -32.64
CA SER A 217 35.35 -5.43 -32.08
C SER A 217 34.89 -5.43 -30.61
N LEU A 218 34.27 -6.54 -30.17
CA LEU A 218 33.98 -6.81 -28.75
C LEU A 218 35.26 -7.33 -28.09
N GLN A 219 35.83 -6.56 -27.16
CA GLN A 219 36.82 -7.05 -26.20
C GLN A 219 36.15 -7.31 -24.86
N ALA A 220 36.27 -8.55 -24.38
CA ALA A 220 35.94 -8.95 -23.03
C ALA A 220 36.95 -8.33 -22.06
N GLY A 221 36.47 -7.52 -21.11
CA GLY A 221 37.27 -6.98 -20.01
C GLY A 221 37.52 -8.03 -18.92
N PRO A 222 38.60 -7.89 -18.13
CA PRO A 222 38.97 -8.86 -17.10
C PRO A 222 37.96 -8.79 -15.94
N GLY A 223 37.62 -9.97 -15.40
CA GLY A 223 36.67 -10.11 -14.28
C GLY A 223 37.11 -9.31 -13.04
N PRO A 224 36.15 -8.87 -12.19
CA PRO A 224 36.50 -8.07 -11.04
C PRO A 224 37.18 -8.95 -9.99
N GLY A 225 38.42 -8.59 -9.66
CA GLY A 225 39.11 -9.07 -8.47
C GLY A 225 38.45 -8.55 -7.18
N PRO A 226 38.81 -9.14 -6.03
CA PRO A 226 38.15 -8.84 -4.76
C PRO A 226 38.62 -7.48 -4.26
N GLY A 227 37.83 -6.42 -4.46
CA GLY A 227 38.24 -5.10 -3.98
C GLY A 227 37.32 -3.91 -4.23
N ALA A 228 36.08 -4.08 -4.72
CA ALA A 228 35.22 -2.95 -5.07
C ALA A 228 33.75 -3.14 -4.65
N ARG A 229 33.47 -3.51 -3.40
CA ARG A 229 32.08 -3.54 -2.86
C ARG A 229 31.70 -2.29 -2.05
N GLY A 230 32.61 -1.31 -1.92
CA GLY A 230 32.41 -0.17 -1.01
C GLY A 230 31.46 0.93 -1.51
N GLU A 231 31.30 1.09 -2.83
CA GLU A 231 30.55 2.24 -3.40
C GLU A 231 29.25 1.85 -4.14
N GLN A 232 29.03 0.56 -4.44
CA GLN A 232 27.85 0.07 -5.18
C GLN A 232 26.85 -0.74 -4.32
N GLY A 233 27.17 -0.96 -3.04
CA GLY A 233 26.42 -1.85 -2.14
C GLY A 233 27.05 -3.26 -2.05
N ASP A 234 26.84 -3.93 -0.92
CA ASP A 234 27.44 -5.24 -0.61
C ASP A 234 26.89 -6.40 -1.45
N LEU A 235 25.74 -6.18 -2.11
CA LEU A 235 25.07 -7.10 -3.04
C LEU A 235 25.13 -6.62 -4.50
N ALA A 236 26.00 -5.66 -4.83
CA ALA A 236 26.15 -5.14 -6.19
C ALA A 236 26.34 -6.27 -7.23
N GLY A 237 25.44 -6.34 -8.21
CA GLY A 237 25.49 -7.31 -9.31
C GLY A 237 25.04 -8.73 -8.96
N VAL A 238 24.69 -9.01 -7.70
CA VAL A 238 24.15 -10.30 -7.27
C VAL A 238 22.71 -10.44 -7.79
N ARG A 239 22.37 -11.59 -8.39
CA ARG A 239 21.01 -11.86 -8.85
C ARG A 239 20.20 -12.53 -7.75
N VAL A 240 19.15 -11.86 -7.27
CA VAL A 240 18.33 -12.32 -6.15
C VAL A 240 16.90 -12.57 -6.62
N VAL A 241 16.41 -13.79 -6.42
CA VAL A 241 15.00 -14.13 -6.60
C VAL A 241 14.33 -14.18 -5.24
N VAL A 242 13.22 -13.47 -5.07
CA VAL A 242 12.43 -13.47 -3.84
C VAL A 242 11.01 -13.91 -4.16
N SER A 243 10.46 -14.87 -3.42
CA SER A 243 9.02 -15.15 -3.46
C SER A 243 8.30 -14.42 -2.32
N ALA A 244 7.12 -13.87 -2.60
CA ALA A 244 6.32 -13.15 -1.64
C ALA A 244 4.83 -13.43 -1.80
N GLY A 245 4.07 -13.23 -0.73
CA GLY A 245 2.61 -13.35 -0.72
C GLY A 245 2.12 -14.74 -0.31
N GLY A 246 0.84 -15.00 -0.55
CA GLY A 246 0.18 -16.27 -0.24
C GLY A 246 -0.48 -16.83 -1.48
N THR A 247 -0.32 -18.13 -1.73
CA THR A 247 -0.95 -18.76 -2.90
C THR A 247 -2.44 -18.98 -2.66
N ARG A 248 -3.21 -19.00 -3.75
CA ARG A 248 -4.65 -19.23 -3.76
C ARG A 248 -4.95 -20.41 -4.67
N GLU A 249 -5.44 -21.49 -4.09
CA GLU A 249 -5.79 -22.72 -4.79
C GLU A 249 -7.30 -22.72 -5.08
N PRO A 250 -7.72 -22.48 -6.34
CA PRO A 250 -9.12 -22.26 -6.67
C PRO A 250 -9.93 -23.56 -6.59
N PHE A 251 -11.12 -23.48 -5.99
CA PHE A 251 -12.15 -24.52 -6.10
C PHE A 251 -13.01 -24.31 -7.35
N ASP A 252 -13.32 -23.04 -7.60
CA ASP A 252 -14.12 -22.52 -8.70
C ASP A 252 -13.67 -21.06 -8.99
N PRO A 253 -14.22 -20.35 -9.98
CA PRO A 253 -13.78 -18.99 -10.31
C PRO A 253 -14.00 -17.94 -9.20
N VAL A 254 -14.70 -18.28 -8.12
CA VAL A 254 -15.10 -17.36 -7.05
C VAL A 254 -14.42 -17.71 -5.73
N ARG A 255 -14.14 -18.99 -5.48
CA ARG A 255 -13.69 -19.49 -4.18
C ARG A 255 -12.33 -20.18 -4.29
N PHE A 256 -11.50 -20.00 -3.28
CA PHE A 256 -10.18 -20.63 -3.17
C PHE A 256 -9.85 -20.97 -1.72
N VAL A 257 -8.86 -21.84 -1.52
CA VAL A 257 -8.14 -21.99 -0.24
C VAL A 257 -6.77 -21.33 -0.36
N GLY A 258 -6.30 -20.70 0.71
CA GLY A 258 -5.00 -20.03 0.71
C GLY A 258 -4.58 -19.60 2.11
N ASN A 259 -3.47 -18.88 2.18
CA ASN A 259 -2.85 -18.45 3.43
C ASN A 259 -3.02 -16.93 3.64
N ARG A 260 -2.88 -16.48 4.89
CA ARG A 260 -3.01 -15.06 5.31
C ARG A 260 -1.75 -14.22 5.06
N SER A 261 -0.95 -14.58 4.07
CA SER A 261 0.29 -13.84 3.79
C SER A 261 -0.01 -12.59 2.97
N SER A 262 0.33 -11.42 3.51
CA SER A 262 0.26 -10.15 2.78
C SER A 262 1.44 -9.91 1.82
N GLY A 263 2.48 -10.73 1.90
CA GLY A 263 3.72 -10.58 1.12
C GLY A 263 4.69 -9.52 1.60
N ARG A 264 4.34 -8.70 2.61
CA ARG A 264 5.18 -7.60 3.11
C ARG A 264 6.61 -8.00 3.48
N GLN A 265 6.82 -9.19 4.07
CA GLN A 265 8.17 -9.64 4.43
C GLN A 265 9.03 -9.90 3.19
N GLY A 266 8.51 -10.58 2.17
CA GLY A 266 9.23 -10.84 0.93
C GLY A 266 9.46 -9.56 0.12
N VAL A 267 8.47 -8.66 0.09
CA VAL A 267 8.63 -7.32 -0.50
C VAL A 267 9.74 -6.52 0.20
N ALA A 268 9.78 -6.53 1.53
CA ALA A 268 10.84 -5.84 2.29
C ALA A 268 12.23 -6.41 2.00
N ILE A 269 12.35 -7.75 1.84
CA ILE A 269 13.61 -8.39 1.43
C ILE A 269 14.00 -7.98 0.01
N ALA A 270 13.04 -7.97 -0.93
CA ALA A 270 13.30 -7.55 -2.30
C ALA A 270 13.75 -6.09 -2.37
N ALA A 271 13.10 -5.19 -1.62
CA ALA A 271 13.45 -3.77 -1.55
C ALA A 271 14.84 -3.55 -0.96
N ASP A 272 15.16 -4.23 0.13
CA ASP A 272 16.48 -4.09 0.76
C ASP A 272 17.60 -4.70 -0.08
N ALA A 273 17.33 -5.80 -0.81
CA ALA A 273 18.29 -6.38 -1.75
C ALA A 273 18.59 -5.42 -2.92
N ALA A 274 17.54 -4.82 -3.51
CA ALA A 274 17.70 -3.82 -4.58
C ALA A 274 18.48 -2.58 -4.09
N ARG A 275 18.15 -2.07 -2.90
CA ARG A 275 18.87 -0.95 -2.25
C ARG A 275 20.37 -1.23 -2.03
N ARG A 276 20.73 -2.51 -1.84
CA ARG A 276 22.12 -2.99 -1.70
C ARG A 276 22.81 -3.31 -3.04
N GLY A 277 22.18 -3.00 -4.17
CA GLY A 277 22.73 -3.13 -5.51
C GLY A 277 22.45 -4.47 -6.22
N ALA A 278 21.60 -5.33 -5.65
CA ALA A 278 21.22 -6.59 -6.29
C ALA A 278 20.31 -6.38 -7.50
N VAL A 279 20.38 -7.30 -8.47
CA VAL A 279 19.39 -7.43 -9.55
C VAL A 279 18.28 -8.34 -9.05
N VAL A 280 17.11 -7.77 -8.77
CA VAL A 280 16.03 -8.48 -8.06
C VAL A 280 14.90 -8.92 -8.99
N THR A 281 14.47 -10.17 -8.85
CA THR A 281 13.20 -10.69 -9.38
C THR A 281 12.28 -11.06 -8.22
N LEU A 282 11.11 -10.42 -8.15
CA LEU A 282 10.08 -10.71 -7.14
C LEU A 282 8.95 -11.55 -7.76
N VAL A 283 8.82 -12.80 -7.34
CA VAL A 283 7.67 -13.66 -7.68
C VAL A 283 6.56 -13.41 -6.64
N ALA A 284 5.51 -12.71 -7.05
CA ALA A 284 4.50 -12.13 -6.17
C ALA A 284 3.17 -12.90 -6.24
N ALA A 285 2.92 -13.77 -5.26
CA ALA A 285 1.67 -14.52 -5.13
C ALA A 285 0.57 -13.70 -4.47
N ASN A 286 -0.39 -13.22 -5.26
CA ASN A 286 -1.55 -12.44 -4.77
C ASN A 286 -1.16 -11.25 -3.87
N VAL A 287 0.00 -10.64 -4.13
CA VAL A 287 0.47 -9.44 -3.41
C VAL A 287 -0.25 -8.22 -3.96
N ASP A 288 -0.66 -7.31 -3.08
CA ASP A 288 -1.26 -6.04 -3.48
C ASP A 288 -0.27 -5.21 -4.32
N GLY A 289 -0.71 -4.70 -5.47
CA GLY A 289 0.15 -3.94 -6.38
C GLY A 289 0.73 -2.67 -5.77
N GLY A 290 0.08 -2.09 -4.74
CA GLY A 290 0.61 -0.96 -3.98
C GLY A 290 1.84 -1.33 -3.13
N LEU A 291 2.02 -2.60 -2.77
CA LEU A 291 3.22 -3.06 -2.07
C LEU A 291 4.41 -3.25 -3.01
N THR A 292 4.17 -3.48 -4.30
CA THR A 292 5.23 -3.67 -5.31
C THR A 292 5.48 -2.43 -6.17
N ALA A 293 4.62 -1.40 -6.05
CA ALA A 293 4.78 -0.14 -6.76
C ALA A 293 6.08 0.58 -6.36
N GLY A 294 6.87 1.00 -7.34
CA GLY A 294 8.14 1.71 -7.13
C GLY A 294 9.30 0.81 -6.66
N LEU A 295 9.09 -0.51 -6.52
CA LEU A 295 10.16 -1.44 -6.23
C LEU A 295 11.10 -1.57 -7.43
N ASP A 296 12.40 -1.37 -7.21
CA ASP A 296 13.44 -1.62 -8.22
C ASP A 296 13.70 -3.13 -8.37
N ALA A 297 12.71 -3.83 -8.93
CA ALA A 297 12.75 -5.26 -9.17
C ALA A 297 11.87 -5.64 -10.37
N THR A 298 12.20 -6.75 -11.04
CA THR A 298 11.28 -7.39 -11.99
C THR A 298 10.20 -8.13 -11.22
N VAL A 299 8.95 -7.69 -11.31
CA VAL A 299 7.82 -8.31 -10.59
C VAL A 299 7.09 -9.29 -11.50
N VAL A 300 6.99 -10.55 -11.06
CA VAL A 300 6.29 -11.64 -11.74
C VAL A 300 5.05 -12.03 -10.93
N PRO A 301 3.83 -11.60 -11.33
CA PRO A 301 2.62 -11.93 -10.59
C PRO A 301 2.21 -13.38 -10.81
N VAL A 302 1.81 -14.06 -9.73
CA VAL A 302 1.29 -15.44 -9.75
C VAL A 302 0.09 -15.58 -8.82
N GLY A 303 -0.75 -16.59 -9.05
CA GLY A 303 -1.95 -16.86 -8.27
C GLY A 303 -1.84 -18.13 -7.42
N SER A 304 -1.40 -19.25 -8.01
CA SER A 304 -1.38 -20.57 -7.36
C SER A 304 0.03 -21.03 -6.94
N ALA A 305 0.10 -22.08 -6.14
CA ALA A 305 1.36 -22.73 -5.77
C ALA A 305 2.12 -23.28 -6.98
N GLN A 306 1.41 -23.81 -7.99
CA GLN A 306 2.03 -24.32 -9.21
C GLN A 306 2.66 -23.19 -10.03
N GLU A 307 1.93 -22.10 -10.25
CA GLU A 307 2.45 -20.93 -10.97
C GLU A 307 3.65 -20.31 -10.24
N LEU A 308 3.61 -20.25 -8.90
CA LEU A 308 4.74 -19.81 -8.10
C LEU A 308 5.94 -20.74 -8.26
N ALA A 309 5.73 -22.05 -8.23
CA ALA A 309 6.79 -23.03 -8.43
C ALA A 309 7.46 -22.83 -9.79
N ASP A 310 6.67 -22.77 -10.86
CA ASP A 310 7.17 -22.62 -12.23
C ASP A 310 7.96 -21.32 -12.39
N ALA A 311 7.43 -20.19 -11.89
CA ALA A 311 8.08 -18.89 -11.98
C ALA A 311 9.38 -18.82 -11.16
N VAL A 312 9.38 -19.36 -9.93
CA VAL A 312 10.59 -19.38 -9.10
C VAL A 312 11.65 -20.29 -9.70
N HIS A 313 11.30 -21.48 -10.19
CA HIS A 313 12.24 -22.39 -10.83
C HIS A 313 12.86 -21.77 -12.09
N ALA A 314 12.05 -21.12 -12.93
CA ALA A 314 12.54 -20.42 -14.12
C ALA A 314 13.54 -19.31 -13.75
N ALA A 315 13.25 -18.51 -12.73
CA ALA A 315 14.14 -17.43 -12.28
C ALA A 315 15.39 -17.95 -11.54
N ALA A 316 15.27 -19.07 -10.83
CA ALA A 316 16.34 -19.65 -10.02
C ALA A 316 17.52 -20.19 -10.85
N VAL A 317 17.32 -20.48 -12.15
CA VAL A 317 18.39 -20.96 -13.05
C VAL A 317 19.58 -20.00 -13.06
N GLU A 318 19.32 -18.70 -13.11
CA GLU A 318 20.34 -17.66 -13.24
C GLU A 318 20.63 -16.93 -11.92
N ALA A 319 19.87 -17.23 -10.85
CA ALA A 319 19.95 -16.52 -9.58
C ALA A 319 21.13 -16.99 -8.71
N ASP A 320 21.83 -16.06 -8.08
CA ASP A 320 22.84 -16.34 -7.04
C ASP A 320 22.19 -16.63 -5.69
N VAL A 321 21.07 -15.98 -5.42
CA VAL A 321 20.32 -16.14 -4.18
C VAL A 321 18.85 -16.38 -4.49
N VAL A 322 18.24 -17.35 -3.82
CA VAL A 322 16.79 -17.57 -3.84
C VAL A 322 16.26 -17.46 -2.42
N VAL A 323 15.31 -16.54 -2.19
CA VAL A 323 14.65 -16.33 -0.90
C VAL A 323 13.19 -16.74 -1.00
N MET A 324 12.87 -17.89 -0.41
CA MET A 324 11.53 -18.47 -0.37
C MET A 324 10.74 -17.98 0.83
N THR A 325 10.19 -16.76 0.71
CA THR A 325 9.38 -16.09 1.74
C THR A 325 7.86 -16.29 1.58
N ALA A 326 7.40 -16.72 0.41
CA ALA A 326 5.97 -16.89 0.15
C ALA A 326 5.35 -17.98 1.03
N ALA A 327 4.11 -17.77 1.47
CA ALA A 327 3.30 -18.78 2.12
C ALA A 327 2.62 -19.64 1.05
N VAL A 328 3.29 -20.72 0.66
CA VAL A 328 2.80 -21.68 -0.34
C VAL A 328 1.81 -22.62 0.33
N ALA A 329 0.62 -22.78 -0.25
CA ALA A 329 -0.38 -23.72 0.26
C ALA A 329 0.10 -25.16 0.09
N ASP A 330 0.07 -25.95 1.17
CA ASP A 330 0.51 -27.36 1.16
C ASP A 330 -0.37 -28.28 0.31
N TYR A 331 -1.64 -27.90 0.11
CA TYR A 331 -2.65 -28.68 -0.60
C TYR A 331 -3.46 -27.80 -1.55
N ARG A 332 -3.89 -28.39 -2.67
CA ARG A 332 -4.80 -27.82 -3.66
C ARG A 332 -6.02 -28.73 -3.88
N PRO A 333 -7.13 -28.26 -4.44
CA PRO A 333 -8.24 -29.11 -4.85
C PRO A 333 -7.80 -30.16 -5.87
N ALA A 334 -8.30 -31.39 -5.72
CA ALA A 334 -8.07 -32.46 -6.70
C ALA A 334 -8.67 -32.11 -8.07
N GLU A 335 -9.82 -31.42 -8.07
CA GLU A 335 -10.50 -30.93 -9.26
C GLU A 335 -10.89 -29.46 -9.07
N VAL A 336 -10.65 -28.64 -10.10
CA VAL A 336 -11.13 -27.26 -10.17
C VAL A 336 -12.37 -27.21 -11.06
N ARG A 337 -13.46 -26.61 -10.59
CA ARG A 337 -14.71 -26.47 -11.35
C ARG A 337 -14.70 -25.19 -12.18
N GLU A 338 -15.18 -25.24 -13.41
CA GLU A 338 -15.30 -24.05 -14.27
C GLU A 338 -16.46 -23.13 -13.86
N ALA A 339 -17.48 -23.69 -13.20
CA ALA A 339 -18.65 -22.96 -12.72
C ALA A 339 -18.65 -22.85 -11.20
N LYS A 340 -19.16 -21.73 -10.70
CA LYS A 340 -19.37 -21.49 -9.27
C LYS A 340 -20.21 -22.62 -8.66
N LEU A 341 -19.70 -23.23 -7.59
CA LEU A 341 -20.45 -24.23 -6.83
C LEU A 341 -21.74 -23.60 -6.26
N LYS A 342 -22.90 -24.17 -6.65
CA LYS A 342 -24.23 -23.72 -6.22
C LYS A 342 -24.58 -24.30 -4.86
N LYS A 343 -25.31 -23.51 -4.07
CA LYS A 343 -25.70 -23.87 -2.70
C LYS A 343 -26.70 -25.04 -2.69
N ASP A 344 -27.61 -25.07 -3.66
CA ASP A 344 -28.70 -26.04 -3.71
C ASP A 344 -28.23 -27.47 -4.07
N ASP A 345 -27.06 -27.60 -4.71
CA ASP A 345 -26.50 -28.87 -5.16
C ASP A 345 -25.70 -29.61 -4.06
N GLN A 346 -25.42 -28.96 -2.92
CA GLN A 346 -24.51 -29.47 -1.87
C GLN A 346 -25.23 -29.84 -0.56
N GLY A 347 -26.48 -29.42 -0.37
CA GLY A 347 -27.14 -29.52 0.93
C GLY A 347 -26.40 -28.74 2.03
N ASP A 348 -26.49 -29.19 3.29
CA ASP A 348 -25.90 -28.49 4.44
C ASP A 348 -24.39 -28.75 4.65
N ARG A 349 -23.78 -29.66 3.89
CA ARG A 349 -22.37 -30.07 4.06
C ARG A 349 -21.66 -30.17 2.72
N MET A 350 -20.50 -29.55 2.61
CA MET A 350 -19.64 -29.58 1.43
C MET A 350 -18.36 -30.35 1.72
N THR A 351 -18.00 -31.29 0.83
CA THR A 351 -16.75 -32.05 0.90
C THR A 351 -15.84 -31.62 -0.24
N LEU A 352 -14.57 -31.36 0.09
CA LEU A 352 -13.52 -31.03 -0.87
C LEU A 352 -12.39 -32.05 -0.73
N GLU A 353 -12.06 -32.72 -1.83
CA GLU A 353 -10.87 -33.56 -1.90
C GLU A 353 -9.66 -32.69 -2.25
N LEU A 354 -8.62 -32.77 -1.43
CA LEU A 354 -7.39 -31.99 -1.59
C LEU A 354 -6.20 -32.92 -1.85
N VAL A 355 -5.36 -32.54 -2.80
CA VAL A 355 -4.10 -33.20 -3.15
C VAL A 355 -2.91 -32.30 -2.81
N ARG A 356 -1.76 -32.90 -2.51
CA ARG A 356 -0.57 -32.16 -2.08
C ARG A 356 0.00 -31.30 -3.22
N ASN A 357 0.41 -30.08 -2.90
CA ASN A 357 1.17 -29.21 -3.80
C ASN A 357 2.65 -29.58 -3.89
N PRO A 358 3.34 -29.17 -4.98
CA PRO A 358 4.79 -29.32 -5.09
C PRO A 358 5.51 -28.67 -3.91
N ASP A 359 6.65 -29.24 -3.52
CA ASP A 359 7.44 -28.75 -2.41
C ASP A 359 8.58 -27.87 -2.94
N VAL A 360 8.23 -26.63 -3.32
CA VAL A 360 9.11 -25.72 -4.06
C VAL A 360 10.49 -25.55 -3.41
N LEU A 361 10.56 -25.43 -2.08
CA LEU A 361 11.84 -25.31 -1.38
C LEU A 361 12.67 -26.59 -1.47
N ALA A 362 12.05 -27.76 -1.34
CA ALA A 362 12.75 -29.03 -1.46
C ALA A 362 13.27 -29.22 -2.90
N ASP A 363 12.45 -28.89 -3.89
CA ASP A 363 12.79 -28.99 -5.31
C ASP A 363 13.94 -28.05 -5.66
N LEU A 364 13.93 -26.80 -5.16
CA LEU A 364 15.04 -25.84 -5.33
C LEU A 364 16.33 -26.32 -4.69
N VAL A 365 16.28 -26.88 -3.48
CA VAL A 365 17.47 -27.44 -2.81
C VAL A 365 18.02 -28.64 -3.59
N ALA A 366 17.15 -29.50 -4.12
CA ALA A 366 17.56 -30.63 -4.94
C ALA A 366 18.17 -30.21 -6.29
N ALA A 367 17.65 -29.13 -6.90
CA ALA A 367 18.12 -28.58 -8.17
C ALA A 367 19.23 -27.53 -8.04
N ARG A 368 19.72 -27.27 -6.82
CA ARG A 368 20.67 -26.20 -6.51
C ARG A 368 21.95 -26.30 -7.34
N ARG A 369 22.38 -25.17 -7.90
CA ARG A 369 23.70 -25.03 -8.52
C ARG A 369 24.80 -24.74 -7.50
N THR A 370 26.03 -25.13 -7.82
CA THR A 370 27.20 -24.77 -6.99
C THR A 370 27.28 -23.25 -6.80
N GLY A 371 27.49 -22.83 -5.56
CA GLY A 371 27.61 -21.41 -5.19
C GLY A 371 26.30 -20.63 -5.07
N GLN A 372 25.14 -21.26 -5.34
CA GLN A 372 23.83 -20.63 -5.09
C GLN A 372 23.43 -20.77 -3.63
N ILE A 373 22.88 -19.69 -3.08
CA ILE A 373 22.36 -19.62 -1.71
C ILE A 373 20.84 -19.71 -1.76
N ILE A 374 20.28 -20.62 -0.96
CA ILE A 374 18.84 -20.79 -0.82
C ILE A 374 18.45 -20.49 0.63
N VAL A 375 17.56 -19.51 0.78
CA VAL A 375 16.97 -19.10 2.05
C VAL A 375 15.53 -19.57 2.09
N GLY A 376 15.18 -20.45 3.03
CA GLY A 376 13.82 -20.87 3.28
C GLY A 376 13.18 -20.10 4.43
N PHE A 377 11.86 -19.90 4.39
CA PHE A 377 11.08 -19.44 5.54
C PHE A 377 10.17 -20.55 6.06
N ALA A 378 10.05 -20.65 7.39
CA ALA A 378 9.23 -21.62 8.08
C ALA A 378 8.38 -20.92 9.14
N ALA A 379 7.11 -20.71 8.82
CA ALA A 379 6.14 -20.19 9.76
C ALA A 379 5.80 -21.26 10.80
N GLU A 380 6.02 -20.96 12.08
CA GLU A 380 5.74 -21.86 13.20
C GLU A 380 4.83 -21.20 14.21
N THR A 381 3.80 -21.92 14.65
CA THR A 381 2.83 -21.45 15.66
C THR A 381 3.15 -21.89 17.08
N GLU A 382 4.22 -22.65 17.27
CA GLU A 382 4.64 -23.14 18.57
C GLU A 382 5.20 -21.97 19.41
N PRO A 383 4.57 -21.60 20.54
CA PRO A 383 5.03 -20.51 21.38
C PRO A 383 6.34 -20.83 22.10
N ASP A 384 6.57 -22.09 22.51
CA ASP A 384 7.81 -22.48 23.17
C ASP A 384 8.99 -22.42 22.20
N ARG A 385 10.03 -21.69 22.58
CA ARG A 385 11.18 -21.43 21.70
C ARG A 385 11.93 -22.72 21.39
N GLU A 386 12.17 -23.59 22.35
CA GLU A 386 12.96 -24.82 22.12
C GLU A 386 12.18 -25.83 21.25
N ALA A 387 10.88 -25.98 21.49
CA ALA A 387 10.01 -26.80 20.66
C ALA A 387 9.89 -26.24 19.23
N ARG A 388 9.76 -24.93 19.07
CA ARG A 388 9.78 -24.26 17.75
C ARG A 388 11.10 -24.48 17.03
N LEU A 389 12.24 -24.33 17.71
CA LEU A 389 13.55 -24.61 17.14
C LEU A 389 13.71 -26.09 16.76
N ALA A 390 13.14 -27.02 17.53
CA ALA A 390 13.14 -28.43 17.16
C ALA A 390 12.37 -28.68 15.84
N LEU A 391 11.22 -28.02 15.64
CA LEU A 391 10.48 -28.07 14.38
C LEU A 391 11.31 -27.49 13.22
N GLY A 392 11.96 -26.34 13.45
CA GLY A 392 12.87 -25.72 12.48
C GLY A 392 14.04 -26.63 12.10
N ARG A 393 14.71 -27.25 13.07
CA ARG A 393 15.80 -28.21 12.84
C ARG A 393 15.33 -29.42 12.03
N ALA A 394 14.16 -29.97 12.36
CA ALA A 394 13.57 -31.08 11.61
C ALA A 394 13.17 -30.70 10.17
N LYS A 395 12.77 -29.44 9.93
CA LYS A 395 12.52 -28.92 8.58
C LYS A 395 13.83 -28.73 7.80
N ASN A 396 14.84 -28.12 8.41
CA ASN A 396 16.14 -27.92 7.77
C ASN A 396 16.83 -29.25 7.42
N ALA A 397 16.72 -30.26 8.29
CA ALA A 397 17.28 -31.58 8.01
C ALA A 397 16.62 -32.27 6.79
N ARG A 398 15.33 -32.03 6.55
CA ARG A 398 14.60 -32.57 5.39
C ARG A 398 14.82 -31.76 4.11
N LYS A 399 15.07 -30.46 4.26
CA LYS A 399 15.24 -29.49 3.17
C LYS A 399 16.43 -28.59 3.53
N PRO A 400 17.68 -29.03 3.25
CA PRO A 400 18.89 -28.35 3.71
C PRO A 400 19.14 -27.04 2.95
N ALA A 401 18.34 -26.03 3.26
CA ALA A 401 18.57 -24.65 2.86
C ALA A 401 19.82 -24.11 3.56
N ASP A 402 20.49 -23.14 2.94
CA ASP A 402 21.70 -22.53 3.52
C ASP A 402 21.34 -21.67 4.72
N LEU A 403 20.17 -21.06 4.68
CA LEU A 403 19.53 -20.39 5.80
C LEU A 403 18.07 -20.83 5.87
N LEU A 404 17.61 -21.26 7.04
CA LEU A 404 16.20 -21.46 7.32
C LEU A 404 15.74 -20.46 8.37
N VAL A 405 14.93 -19.50 7.95
CA VAL A 405 14.33 -18.48 8.80
C VAL A 405 13.07 -19.05 9.41
N VAL A 406 13.12 -19.38 10.69
CA VAL A 406 11.97 -19.82 11.48
C VAL A 406 11.29 -18.57 12.02
N ASN A 407 10.05 -18.33 11.61
CA ASN A 407 9.29 -17.16 12.06
C ASN A 407 8.13 -17.58 12.96
N HIS A 408 8.05 -16.97 14.14
CA HIS A 408 6.96 -17.21 15.07
C HIS A 408 5.69 -16.50 14.57
N VAL A 409 4.68 -17.27 14.20
CA VAL A 409 3.39 -16.78 13.70
C VAL A 409 2.24 -17.22 14.60
N GLY A 410 1.13 -16.52 14.52
CA GLY A 410 -0.07 -16.84 15.27
C GLY A 410 -1.21 -15.89 14.94
N TRP A 411 -2.32 -16.00 15.66
CA TRP A 411 -3.46 -15.10 15.49
C TRP A 411 -3.10 -13.62 15.71
N SER A 412 -2.10 -13.36 16.56
CA SER A 412 -1.63 -12.03 16.93
C SER A 412 -0.18 -11.73 16.51
N SER A 413 0.54 -12.69 15.93
CA SER A 413 1.98 -12.57 15.63
C SER A 413 2.33 -12.99 14.19
N GLY A 414 3.33 -12.33 13.60
CA GLY A 414 3.92 -12.72 12.31
C GLY A 414 3.13 -12.32 11.06
N PHE A 415 2.00 -12.98 10.78
CA PHE A 415 1.18 -12.69 9.58
C PHE A 415 0.34 -11.42 9.76
N GLU A 416 0.24 -10.61 8.69
CA GLU A 416 -0.56 -9.36 8.65
C GLU A 416 -0.21 -8.32 9.74
N ARG A 417 0.95 -8.47 10.40
CA ARG A 417 1.50 -7.53 11.38
C ARG A 417 2.73 -6.79 10.83
N GLU A 418 3.07 -5.67 11.46
CA GLU A 418 4.25 -4.86 11.13
C GLU A 418 5.53 -5.47 11.69
N GLU A 419 5.43 -6.14 12.84
CA GLU A 419 6.54 -6.79 13.52
C GLU A 419 6.65 -8.28 13.16
N ASN A 420 7.87 -8.81 13.25
CA ASN A 420 8.19 -10.21 13.04
C ASN A 420 9.34 -10.61 13.99
N ALA A 421 9.29 -11.83 14.49
CA ALA A 421 10.35 -12.41 15.32
C ALA A 421 10.85 -13.68 14.63
N ILE A 422 12.16 -13.75 14.45
CA ILE A 422 12.81 -14.82 13.68
C ILE A 422 13.99 -15.43 14.43
N GLU A 423 14.15 -16.73 14.21
CA GLU A 423 15.38 -17.47 14.47
C GLU A 423 15.93 -18.00 13.14
N VAL A 424 17.20 -17.76 12.83
CA VAL A 424 17.81 -18.23 11.58
C VAL A 424 18.72 -19.41 11.86
N LEU A 425 18.42 -20.53 11.20
CA LEU A 425 19.17 -21.78 11.28
C LEU A 425 20.07 -21.94 10.05
N VAL A 426 21.27 -22.47 10.27
CA VAL A 426 22.17 -22.96 9.19
C VAL A 426 22.10 -24.49 9.09
N PRO A 427 22.64 -25.11 8.02
CA PRO A 427 22.86 -26.55 7.98
C PRO A 427 23.49 -27.08 9.27
N GLY A 428 22.96 -28.20 9.79
CA GLY A 428 23.29 -28.72 11.12
C GLY A 428 22.39 -28.20 12.25
N GLY A 429 21.54 -27.21 11.99
CA GLY A 429 20.48 -26.78 12.92
C GLY A 429 20.92 -25.83 14.02
N HIS A 430 22.10 -25.22 13.88
CA HIS A 430 22.60 -24.17 14.75
C HIS A 430 21.90 -22.84 14.46
N VAL A 431 21.55 -22.10 15.51
CA VAL A 431 21.00 -20.74 15.38
C VAL A 431 22.15 -19.76 15.20
N VAL A 432 22.15 -19.01 14.11
CA VAL A 432 23.19 -18.01 13.80
C VAL A 432 22.72 -16.58 14.01
N ARG A 433 21.40 -16.36 14.07
CA ARG A 433 20.79 -15.06 14.32
C ARG A 433 19.43 -15.23 14.99
N GLU A 434 19.15 -14.34 15.93
CA GLU A 434 17.80 -14.08 16.44
C GLU A 434 17.54 -12.59 16.29
N THR A 435 16.34 -12.23 15.83
CA THR A 435 15.96 -10.83 15.62
C THR A 435 14.45 -10.70 15.73
N SER A 436 14.03 -9.60 16.35
CA SER A 436 12.64 -9.17 16.36
C SER A 436 12.58 -7.69 16.02
N GLY A 437 11.61 -7.30 15.20
CA GLY A 437 11.42 -5.92 14.81
C GLY A 437 10.48 -5.80 13.62
N THR A 438 10.53 -4.66 12.96
CA THR A 438 9.80 -4.39 11.72
C THR A 438 10.20 -5.37 10.61
N LYS A 439 9.34 -5.52 9.59
CA LYS A 439 9.66 -6.32 8.39
C LYS A 439 10.97 -5.88 7.71
N ALA A 440 11.28 -4.58 7.75
CA ALA A 440 12.50 -4.01 7.17
C ALA A 440 13.76 -4.41 7.98
N GLU A 441 13.69 -4.34 9.31
CA GLU A 441 14.80 -4.78 10.18
C GLU A 441 15.07 -6.28 10.04
N VAL A 442 14.01 -7.09 9.95
CA VAL A 442 14.13 -8.54 9.70
C VAL A 442 14.69 -8.82 8.31
N ALA A 443 14.26 -8.06 7.29
CA ALA A 443 14.81 -8.18 5.94
C ALA A 443 16.31 -7.89 5.91
N ALA A 444 16.73 -6.81 6.57
CA ALA A 444 18.14 -6.43 6.67
C ALA A 444 18.96 -7.51 7.39
N ALA A 445 18.47 -8.03 8.52
CA ALA A 445 19.16 -9.08 9.28
C ALA A 445 19.34 -10.39 8.48
N VAL A 446 18.37 -10.74 7.64
CA VAL A 446 18.47 -11.90 6.74
C VAL A 446 19.48 -11.63 5.62
N LEU A 447 19.44 -10.45 5.00
CA LEU A 447 20.36 -10.11 3.91
C LEU A 447 21.81 -9.92 4.37
N ASP A 448 22.05 -9.50 5.60
CA ASP A 448 23.40 -9.46 6.19
C ASP A 448 24.04 -10.87 6.24
N LEU A 449 23.25 -11.89 6.58
CA LEU A 449 23.69 -13.28 6.57
C LEU A 449 23.93 -13.78 5.14
N VAL A 450 23.06 -13.40 4.19
CA VAL A 450 23.24 -13.72 2.77
C VAL A 450 24.52 -13.10 2.23
N ALA A 451 24.76 -11.81 2.48
CA ALA A 451 25.97 -11.10 2.05
C ALA A 451 27.23 -11.76 2.60
N THR A 452 27.20 -12.16 3.88
CA THR A 452 28.30 -12.89 4.54
C THR A 452 28.54 -14.26 3.91
N ALA A 453 27.49 -14.97 3.48
CA ALA A 453 27.61 -16.27 2.84
C ALA A 453 28.05 -16.20 1.36
N LEU A 454 27.96 -15.03 0.72
CA LEU A 454 28.44 -14.77 -0.65
C LEU A 454 29.92 -14.38 -0.72
N THR A 455 30.57 -14.13 0.43
CA THR A 455 32.00 -13.81 0.54
C THR A 455 32.79 -15.03 0.97
#